data_AF-A0A8J3MR82-F1
#
_entry.id   AF-A0A8J3MR82-F1
#
_cell.length_a   1.000
_cell.length_b   1.000
_cell.length_c   1.000
_cell.angle_alpha   90.00
_cell.angle_beta   90.00
_cell.angle_gamma   90.00
#
_symmetry.space_group_name_H-M   'P 1'
#
loop_
_entity.id
_entity.type
_entity.pdbx_description
1 polymer ?
#
loop_
_entity_poly.entity_id
_entity_poly.type
_entity_poly.pdbx_seq_one_letter_code
_entity_poly.pdbx_strand_id
1 'polypeptide(L)'
;MLRQSGSGAVLKMQDCSHIMALGDDELLRLALDNTPLRPEAGHHLRTCSECQQRLESYKRTNAFLLAHLYRSQCPDATTLNLYCARYLSPDEVISVTQHLDVCPLCSGEVREIRQTLRDFEPFPVGDAQHSGSLHKVVGRIIASLVPWQPQLVTRGEVPHTPWPRQYRAGELNISLHLSRSSNGDMMMLGLFSCVNPDESIEELEGIEAQLYPVFSAQQQDDSDEKMAIPAQGERQKPIISTYIDDLGNVVFKPVPVGSYTLVVQLPQSEVVIEGLKIERN
;
A
#
# COMPACT_ATOMS: atom_id res chain seq x y z
N MET A 1 -58.78 -11.35 -5.02
CA MET A 1 -57.56 -12.16 -5.28
C MET A 1 -56.43 -11.54 -4.48
N LEU A 2 -55.69 -12.17 -3.58
CA LEU A 2 -55.64 -13.52 -3.02
C LEU A 2 -54.98 -13.32 -1.64
N ARG A 3 -55.71 -13.59 -0.55
CA ARG A 3 -55.11 -13.87 0.76
C ARG A 3 -54.61 -15.31 0.70
N GLN A 4 -53.32 -15.53 0.88
CA GLN A 4 -52.74 -16.83 1.26
C GLN A 4 -51.70 -16.53 2.35
N SER A 5 -52.01 -16.83 3.62
CA SER A 5 -51.81 -18.16 4.23
C SER A 5 -50.33 -18.50 4.40
N GLY A 6 -49.68 -17.83 5.36
CA GLY A 6 -48.43 -18.30 5.95
C GLY A 6 -48.76 -19.02 7.26
N SER A 7 -49.23 -20.27 7.14
CA SER A 7 -49.39 -21.18 8.28
C SER A 7 -48.00 -21.42 8.86
N GLY A 8 -47.71 -20.80 10.01
CA GLY A 8 -46.52 -21.07 10.79
C GLY A 8 -46.61 -22.49 11.33
N ALA A 9 -46.13 -23.45 10.55
CA ALA A 9 -45.89 -24.80 11.04
C ALA A 9 -44.83 -24.70 12.12
N VAL A 10 -45.28 -24.65 13.38
CA VAL A 10 -44.43 -24.96 14.53
C VAL A 10 -44.02 -26.41 14.34
N LEU A 11 -42.84 -26.61 13.76
CA LEU A 11 -42.16 -27.91 13.72
C LEU A 11 -42.06 -28.37 15.17
N LYS A 12 -42.88 -29.34 15.57
CA LYS A 12 -42.69 -30.07 16.83
C LYS A 12 -41.29 -30.68 16.76
N MET A 13 -40.37 -30.06 17.47
CA MET A 13 -39.02 -30.57 17.65
C MET A 13 -39.18 -31.86 18.45
N GLN A 14 -39.08 -33.01 17.78
CA GLN A 14 -39.24 -34.31 18.42
C GLN A 14 -38.07 -34.50 19.39
N ASP A 15 -38.39 -34.69 20.66
CA ASP A 15 -37.39 -34.91 21.69
C ASP A 15 -36.88 -36.34 21.63
N CYS A 16 -35.58 -36.48 21.39
CA CYS A 16 -34.92 -37.76 21.48
C CYS A 16 -35.00 -38.25 22.94
N SER A 17 -35.68 -39.37 23.16
CA SER A 17 -35.91 -39.97 24.48
C SER A 17 -34.80 -40.93 24.92
N HIS A 18 -33.66 -40.91 24.21
CA HIS A 18 -32.51 -41.74 24.52
C HIS A 18 -31.75 -41.20 25.75
N ILE A 19 -31.25 -42.07 26.63
CA ILE A 19 -30.52 -41.69 27.86
C ILE A 19 -29.26 -40.84 27.55
N MET A 20 -28.72 -40.99 26.33
CA MET A 20 -27.56 -40.24 25.82
C MET A 20 -27.94 -39.15 24.81
N ALA A 21 -29.23 -38.79 24.72
CA ALA A 21 -29.68 -37.66 23.90
C ALA A 21 -29.07 -36.36 24.43
N LEU A 22 -28.65 -35.49 23.52
CA LEU A 22 -28.12 -34.19 23.90
C LEU A 22 -29.25 -33.27 24.33
N GLY A 23 -29.07 -32.62 25.47
CA GLY A 23 -29.96 -31.54 25.90
C GLY A 23 -29.79 -30.30 25.02
N ASP A 24 -30.77 -29.40 25.07
CA ASP A 24 -30.72 -28.15 24.29
C ASP A 24 -29.48 -27.32 24.59
N ASP A 25 -29.04 -27.25 25.85
CA ASP A 25 -27.83 -26.52 26.23
C ASP A 25 -26.56 -27.11 25.63
N GLU A 26 -26.46 -28.45 25.56
CA GLU A 26 -25.30 -29.12 24.94
C GLU A 26 -25.29 -28.89 23.42
N LEU A 27 -26.46 -28.94 22.78
CA LEU A 27 -26.60 -28.66 21.34
C LEU A 27 -26.33 -27.18 21.02
N LEU A 28 -26.77 -26.25 21.87
CA LEU A 28 -26.50 -24.82 21.73
C LEU A 28 -25.01 -24.51 21.90
N ARG A 29 -24.36 -25.04 22.94
CA ARG A 29 -22.90 -24.87 23.13
C ARG A 29 -22.08 -25.45 21.98
N LEU A 30 -22.55 -26.55 21.39
CA LEU A 30 -21.93 -27.11 20.19
C LEU A 30 -22.20 -26.23 18.95
N ALA A 31 -23.40 -25.69 18.78
CA ALA A 31 -23.79 -24.87 17.63
C ALA A 31 -23.16 -23.46 17.64
N LEU A 32 -22.95 -22.88 18.83
CA LEU A 32 -22.40 -21.53 19.01
C LEU A 32 -20.88 -21.55 19.12
N ASP A 33 -20.34 -22.42 19.98
CA ASP A 33 -18.93 -22.36 20.40
C ASP A 33 -18.08 -23.56 19.91
N ASN A 34 -18.68 -24.51 19.18
CA ASN A 34 -18.05 -25.79 18.79
C ASN A 34 -17.46 -26.55 19.98
N THR A 35 -18.09 -26.45 21.16
CA THR A 35 -17.59 -27.09 22.38
C THR A 35 -17.53 -28.60 22.19
N PRO A 36 -16.39 -29.26 22.51
CA PRO A 36 -16.25 -30.70 22.35
C PRO A 36 -17.24 -31.45 23.25
N LEU A 37 -17.92 -32.43 22.67
CA LEU A 37 -18.83 -33.31 23.39
C LEU A 37 -18.08 -34.45 24.07
N ARG A 38 -18.74 -35.04 25.08
CA ARG A 38 -18.36 -36.36 25.60
C ARG A 38 -18.36 -37.39 24.46
N PRO A 39 -17.40 -38.33 24.42
CA PRO A 39 -17.23 -39.24 23.29
C PRO A 39 -18.48 -40.09 23.00
N GLU A 40 -19.23 -40.46 24.03
CA GLU A 40 -20.48 -41.22 23.95
C GLU A 40 -21.61 -40.38 23.32
N ALA A 41 -21.76 -39.12 23.75
CA ALA A 41 -22.73 -38.18 23.18
C ALA A 41 -22.38 -37.82 21.73
N GLY A 42 -21.09 -37.70 21.41
CA GLY A 42 -20.64 -37.52 20.03
C GLY A 42 -20.95 -38.72 19.13
N HIS A 43 -20.83 -39.94 19.65
CA HIS A 43 -21.24 -41.15 18.92
C HIS A 43 -22.75 -41.20 18.70
N HIS A 44 -23.54 -40.86 19.72
CA HIS A 44 -24.98 -40.75 19.60
C HIS A 44 -25.41 -39.70 18.57
N LEU A 45 -24.81 -38.50 18.61
CA LEU A 45 -25.08 -37.45 17.62
C LEU A 45 -24.80 -37.92 16.19
N ARG A 46 -23.76 -38.73 15.95
CA ARG A 46 -23.47 -39.27 14.61
C ARG A 46 -24.48 -40.31 14.13
N THR A 47 -25.24 -40.92 15.03
CA THR A 47 -26.14 -42.04 14.73
C THR A 47 -27.62 -41.67 14.83
N CYS A 48 -27.97 -40.63 15.58
CA CYS A 48 -29.34 -40.18 15.79
C CYS A 48 -29.71 -39.01 14.86
N SER A 49 -30.68 -39.22 13.96
CA SER A 49 -31.17 -38.20 13.03
C SER A 49 -31.91 -37.05 13.71
N GLU A 50 -32.60 -37.30 14.83
CA GLU A 50 -33.34 -36.26 15.57
C GLU A 50 -32.38 -35.25 16.21
N CYS A 51 -31.35 -35.73 16.92
CA CYS A 51 -30.31 -34.87 17.49
C CYS A 51 -29.54 -34.09 16.41
N GLN A 52 -29.30 -34.70 15.25
CA GLN A 52 -28.70 -34.00 14.09
C GLN A 52 -29.61 -32.89 13.58
N GLN A 53 -30.90 -33.16 13.40
CA GLN A 53 -31.85 -32.17 12.91
C GLN A 53 -31.99 -30.99 13.87
N ARG A 54 -31.99 -31.25 15.19
CA ARG A 54 -31.99 -30.21 16.23
C ARG A 54 -30.73 -29.35 16.16
N LEU A 55 -29.55 -29.98 16.07
CA LEU A 55 -28.29 -29.27 15.94
C LEU A 55 -28.26 -28.37 14.69
N GLU A 56 -28.69 -28.90 13.55
CA GLU A 56 -28.74 -28.12 12.29
C GLU A 56 -29.74 -26.97 12.36
N SER A 57 -30.85 -27.13 13.09
CA SER A 57 -31.81 -26.05 13.36
C SER A 57 -31.16 -24.91 14.15
N TYR A 58 -30.40 -25.24 15.21
CA TYR A 58 -29.67 -24.26 16.01
C TYR A 58 -28.57 -23.56 15.20
N LYS A 59 -27.78 -24.31 14.42
CA LYS A 59 -26.76 -23.73 13.52
C LYS A 59 -27.37 -22.80 12.49
N ARG A 60 -28.47 -23.20 11.85
CA ARG A 60 -29.17 -22.37 10.85
C ARG A 60 -29.67 -21.08 11.46
N THR A 61 -30.25 -21.15 12.66
CA THR A 61 -30.74 -19.98 13.39
C THR A 61 -29.58 -19.07 13.78
N ASN A 62 -28.49 -19.60 14.32
CA ASN A 62 -27.29 -18.82 14.64
C ASN A 62 -26.71 -18.13 13.40
N ALA A 63 -26.55 -18.86 12.29
CA ALA A 63 -26.06 -18.31 11.03
C ALA A 63 -26.96 -17.17 10.51
N PHE A 64 -28.28 -17.33 10.60
CA PHE A 64 -29.23 -16.27 10.24
C PHE A 64 -29.08 -15.04 11.13
N LEU A 65 -29.01 -15.22 12.46
CA LEU A 65 -28.84 -14.12 13.40
C LEU A 65 -27.50 -13.40 13.18
N LEU A 66 -26.41 -14.13 12.96
CA LEU A 66 -25.12 -13.54 12.64
C LEU A 66 -25.16 -12.77 11.32
N ALA A 67 -25.74 -13.34 10.26
CA ALA A 67 -25.81 -12.68 8.96
C ALA A 67 -26.59 -11.35 8.98
N HIS A 68 -27.57 -11.21 9.88
CA HIS A 68 -28.46 -10.05 9.90
C HIS A 68 -28.24 -9.08 11.07
N LEU A 69 -27.73 -9.57 12.20
CA LEU A 69 -27.61 -8.78 13.43
C LEU A 69 -26.17 -8.55 13.87
N TYR A 70 -25.23 -9.44 13.49
CA TYR A 70 -23.83 -9.21 13.81
C TYR A 70 -23.34 -7.98 13.03
N ARG A 71 -22.92 -6.95 13.77
CA ARG A 71 -22.38 -5.68 13.25
C ARG A 71 -23.34 -4.86 12.40
N SER A 72 -24.64 -5.06 12.50
CA SER A 72 -25.63 -4.30 11.72
C SER A 72 -25.64 -2.79 12.00
N GLN A 73 -25.15 -2.37 13.17
CA GLN A 73 -24.99 -0.96 13.57
C GLN A 73 -23.54 -0.49 13.53
N CYS A 74 -22.61 -1.33 13.08
CA CYS A 74 -21.20 -0.96 12.98
C CYS A 74 -20.94 -0.26 11.65
N PRO A 75 -20.01 0.71 11.61
CA PRO A 75 -19.45 1.20 10.37
C PRO A 75 -18.88 0.04 9.56
N ASP A 76 -19.00 0.12 8.23
CA ASP A 76 -18.42 -0.90 7.37
C ASP A 76 -16.88 -0.83 7.38
N ALA A 77 -16.25 -1.90 6.93
CA ALA A 77 -14.79 -2.03 6.93
C ALA A 77 -14.10 -0.93 6.09
N THR A 78 -14.72 -0.47 5.01
CA THR A 78 -14.18 0.61 4.16
C THR A 78 -14.18 1.92 4.93
N THR A 79 -15.29 2.25 5.62
CA THR A 79 -15.37 3.43 6.48
C THR A 79 -14.30 3.42 7.56
N LEU A 80 -14.07 2.27 8.23
CA LEU A 80 -13.03 2.15 9.26
C LEU A 80 -11.61 2.32 8.69
N ASN A 81 -11.34 1.83 7.48
CA ASN A 81 -10.07 2.04 6.79
C ASN A 81 -9.85 3.51 6.43
N LEU A 82 -10.86 4.16 5.83
CA LEU A 82 -10.81 5.59 5.48
C LEU A 82 -10.66 6.47 6.73
N TYR A 83 -11.30 6.09 7.84
CA TYR A 83 -11.13 6.74 9.13
C TYR A 83 -9.67 6.67 9.60
N CYS A 84 -9.04 5.49 9.51
CA CYS A 84 -7.63 5.30 9.87
C CYS A 84 -6.67 6.08 8.95
N ALA A 85 -6.98 6.13 7.65
CA ALA A 85 -6.21 6.84 6.65
C ALA A 85 -6.50 8.36 6.57
N ARG A 86 -7.39 8.89 7.43
CA ARG A 86 -7.77 10.31 7.51
C ARG A 86 -8.43 10.89 6.25
N TYR A 87 -9.18 10.06 5.52
CA TYR A 87 -9.88 10.45 4.28
C TYR A 87 -11.40 10.61 4.43
N LEU A 88 -11.94 10.57 5.64
CA LEU A 88 -13.37 10.81 5.90
C LEU A 88 -13.69 12.30 6.05
N SER A 89 -14.92 12.67 5.73
CA SER A 89 -15.43 14.01 6.01
C SER A 89 -15.52 14.27 7.53
N PRO A 90 -15.55 15.54 7.97
CA PRO A 90 -15.62 15.87 9.41
C PRO A 90 -16.80 15.23 10.13
N ASP A 91 -17.97 15.17 9.50
CA ASP A 91 -19.19 14.59 10.08
C ASP A 91 -19.08 13.07 10.26
N GLU A 92 -18.48 12.38 9.28
CA GLU A 92 -18.24 10.94 9.35
C GLU A 92 -17.19 10.59 10.41
N VAL A 93 -16.16 11.43 10.57
CA VAL A 93 -15.16 11.26 11.64
C VAL A 93 -15.81 11.32 13.02
N ILE A 94 -16.72 12.26 13.24
CA ILE A 94 -17.45 12.39 14.52
C ILE A 94 -18.30 11.14 14.77
N SER A 95 -19.07 10.70 13.77
CA SER A 95 -19.93 9.51 13.87
C SER A 95 -19.14 8.24 14.19
N VAL A 96 -18.03 8.00 13.45
CA VAL A 96 -17.16 6.84 13.69
C VAL A 96 -16.51 6.93 15.07
N THR A 97 -16.01 8.09 15.48
CA THR A 97 -15.37 8.25 16.79
C THR A 97 -16.34 7.95 17.94
N GLN A 98 -17.58 8.46 17.86
CA GLN A 98 -18.64 8.14 18.83
C GLN A 98 -18.96 6.64 18.87
N HIS A 99 -18.98 5.97 17.71
CA HIS A 99 -19.19 4.53 17.66
C HIS A 99 -18.04 3.75 18.33
N LEU A 100 -16.79 4.19 18.12
CA LEU A 100 -15.59 3.54 18.68
C LEU A 100 -15.53 3.61 20.21
N ASP A 101 -16.15 4.62 20.83
CA ASP A 101 -16.25 4.74 22.29
C ASP A 101 -17.13 3.64 22.92
N VAL A 102 -18.07 3.08 22.15
CA VAL A 102 -19.08 2.13 22.65
C VAL A 102 -18.86 0.71 22.12
N CYS A 103 -18.27 0.57 20.92
CA CYS A 103 -18.14 -0.72 20.24
C CYS A 103 -16.72 -1.32 20.37
N PRO A 104 -16.53 -2.37 21.20
CA PRO A 104 -15.22 -2.99 21.36
C PRO A 104 -14.72 -3.67 20.08
N LEU A 105 -15.63 -4.21 19.25
CA LEU A 105 -15.28 -4.87 17.99
C LEU A 105 -14.59 -3.89 17.04
N CYS A 106 -15.24 -2.76 16.73
CA CYS A 106 -14.68 -1.76 15.83
C CYS A 106 -13.44 -1.08 16.44
N SER A 107 -13.38 -0.91 17.77
CA SER A 107 -12.17 -0.41 18.44
C SER A 107 -10.96 -1.34 18.25
N GLY A 108 -11.21 -2.65 18.25
CA GLY A 108 -10.20 -3.68 17.97
C GLY A 108 -9.74 -3.62 16.52
N GLU A 109 -10.67 -3.55 15.58
CA GLU A 109 -10.34 -3.46 14.15
C GLU A 109 -9.56 -2.20 13.80
N VAL A 110 -9.95 -1.04 14.32
CA VAL A 110 -9.21 0.21 14.11
C VAL A 110 -7.79 0.10 14.66
N ARG A 111 -7.60 -0.60 15.79
CA ARG A 111 -6.26 -0.85 16.34
C ARG A 111 -5.43 -1.72 15.41
N GLU A 112 -6.00 -2.79 14.89
CA GLU A 112 -5.36 -3.72 13.96
C GLU A 112 -5.04 -3.05 12.61
N ILE A 113 -5.96 -2.28 12.05
CA ILE A 113 -5.75 -1.50 10.82
C ILE A 113 -4.62 -0.49 11.04
N ARG A 114 -4.66 0.28 12.14
CA ARG A 114 -3.59 1.25 12.45
C ARG A 114 -2.24 0.57 12.69
N GLN A 115 -2.24 -0.59 13.31
CA GLN A 115 -1.01 -1.37 13.49
C GLN A 115 -0.49 -1.83 12.14
N THR A 116 -1.33 -2.42 11.29
CA THR A 116 -0.95 -2.83 9.93
C THR A 116 -0.44 -1.65 9.11
N LEU A 117 -1.05 -0.47 9.19
CA LEU A 117 -0.58 0.73 8.51
C LEU A 117 0.77 1.24 9.02
N ARG A 118 1.13 0.96 10.29
CA ARG A 118 2.47 1.27 10.84
C ARG A 118 3.49 0.20 10.50
N ASP A 119 3.11 -1.06 10.66
CA ASP A 119 3.93 -2.26 10.42
C ASP A 119 4.18 -2.46 8.92
N PHE A 120 3.31 -1.89 8.08
CA PHE A 120 3.60 -1.68 6.67
C PHE A 120 4.70 -0.62 6.55
N GLU A 121 5.94 -1.06 6.70
CA GLU A 121 7.09 -0.44 6.08
C GLU A 121 7.13 -0.92 4.62
N PRO A 122 6.71 -0.11 3.64
CA PRO A 122 6.84 -0.49 2.23
C PRO A 122 8.30 -0.70 1.81
N PHE A 123 9.26 -0.31 2.67
CA PHE A 123 10.68 -0.40 2.44
C PHE A 123 11.38 -0.76 3.77
N PRO A 124 11.96 -1.97 3.92
CA PRO A 124 12.79 -2.26 5.09
C PRO A 124 14.03 -1.36 5.04
N VAL A 125 14.27 -0.60 6.11
CA VAL A 125 15.50 0.18 6.26
C VAL A 125 16.65 -0.83 6.32
N GLY A 126 17.51 -0.86 5.29
CA GLY A 126 18.75 -1.63 5.37
C GLY A 126 19.57 -1.07 6.53
N ASP A 127 19.85 -1.91 7.54
CA ASP A 127 20.57 -1.57 8.76
C ASP A 127 21.81 -0.72 8.48
N ALA A 128 21.67 0.60 8.60
CA ALA A 128 22.78 1.53 8.66
C ALA A 128 23.04 1.86 10.13
N GLN A 129 23.41 0.86 10.92
CA GLN A 129 23.98 1.07 12.23
C GLN A 129 25.40 0.50 12.28
N HIS A 130 26.38 1.39 12.31
CA HIS A 130 27.37 1.57 13.40
C HIS A 130 28.66 2.24 12.88
N SER A 131 28.80 3.51 13.31
CA SER A 131 30.01 4.30 13.61
C SER A 131 31.38 3.89 13.06
N GLY A 132 32.06 4.87 12.44
CA GLY A 132 33.51 4.96 12.52
C GLY A 132 34.19 5.93 11.55
N SER A 133 34.44 7.16 12.00
CA SER A 133 35.56 8.04 11.59
C SER A 133 35.49 8.81 10.26
N LEU A 134 35.33 10.13 10.41
CA LEU A 134 35.92 11.25 9.66
C LEU A 134 36.54 10.95 8.29
N HIS A 135 35.70 10.78 7.28
CA HIS A 135 35.91 11.40 5.98
C HIS A 135 34.59 12.03 5.58
N LYS A 136 34.63 13.28 5.11
CA LYS A 136 33.47 13.98 4.53
C LYS A 136 33.17 13.34 3.18
N VAL A 137 32.75 12.07 3.20
CA VAL A 137 32.20 11.36 2.06
C VAL A 137 30.78 11.90 1.96
N VAL A 138 30.56 12.81 1.00
CA VAL A 138 29.21 13.17 0.57
C VAL A 138 28.53 11.84 0.23
N GLY A 139 27.54 11.44 1.02
CA GLY A 139 26.84 10.18 0.79
C GLY A 139 26.13 10.26 -0.56
N ARG A 140 26.45 9.37 -1.50
CA ARG A 140 25.70 9.24 -2.75
C ARG A 140 24.47 8.38 -2.48
N ILE A 141 23.30 8.99 -2.58
CA ILE A 141 22.01 8.33 -2.44
C ILE A 141 21.51 8.03 -3.85
N ILE A 142 21.49 6.74 -4.22
CA ILE A 142 20.92 6.31 -5.50
C ILE A 142 19.41 6.23 -5.35
N ALA A 143 18.68 7.01 -6.13
CA ALA A 143 17.23 7.01 -6.10
C ALA A 143 16.70 5.74 -6.78
N SER A 144 15.83 5.01 -6.09
CA SER A 144 15.19 3.83 -6.63
C SER A 144 13.85 4.21 -7.30
N LEU A 145 13.60 3.70 -8.51
CA LEU A 145 12.31 3.83 -9.18
C LEU A 145 11.26 3.02 -8.39
N VAL A 146 10.22 3.69 -7.91
CA VAL A 146 9.16 3.07 -7.12
C VAL A 146 7.95 2.80 -8.03
N PRO A 147 7.35 1.60 -7.98
CA PRO A 147 6.11 1.34 -8.69
C PRO A 147 4.98 2.23 -8.14
N TRP A 148 4.31 2.98 -9.02
CA TRP A 148 3.11 3.73 -8.66
C TRP A 148 1.96 2.74 -8.36
N GLN A 149 1.42 2.72 -7.14
CA GLN A 149 0.12 2.10 -6.83
C GLN A 149 -0.60 2.98 -5.77
N PRO A 150 -1.92 3.26 -5.93
CA PRO A 150 -2.93 2.23 -6.19
C PRO A 150 -3.90 2.56 -7.34
N GLN A 151 -3.95 1.70 -8.35
CA GLN A 151 -5.17 1.55 -9.16
C GLN A 151 -5.62 0.09 -9.10
N LEU A 152 -6.87 -0.11 -8.69
CA LEU A 152 -7.63 -1.30 -9.06
C LEU A 152 -7.70 -1.31 -10.60
N VAL A 153 -6.88 -2.12 -11.27
CA VAL A 153 -6.92 -2.30 -12.72
C VAL A 153 -7.44 -3.69 -13.04
N THR A 154 -8.53 -3.74 -13.81
CA THR A 154 -9.01 -4.94 -14.47
C THR A 154 -8.00 -5.41 -15.52
N ARG A 155 -7.65 -6.69 -15.49
CA ARG A 155 -6.80 -7.45 -16.43
C ARG A 155 -6.61 -6.79 -17.82
N GLY A 156 -5.45 -6.19 -18.03
CA GLY A 156 -4.96 -5.65 -19.30
C GLY A 156 -3.47 -5.33 -19.16
N GLU A 157 -2.69 -5.60 -20.21
CA GLU A 157 -1.21 -5.58 -20.24
C GLU A 157 -0.56 -4.34 -19.61
N VAL A 158 0.52 -4.56 -18.86
CA VAL A 158 1.37 -3.52 -18.26
C VAL A 158 2.22 -2.88 -19.37
N PRO A 159 2.06 -1.58 -19.69
CA PRO A 159 2.99 -0.89 -20.56
C PRO A 159 4.34 -0.73 -19.86
N HIS A 160 5.44 -0.80 -20.62
CA HIS A 160 6.75 -0.33 -20.16
C HIS A 160 6.60 1.10 -19.58
N THR A 161 6.98 1.27 -18.32
CA THR A 161 6.59 2.38 -17.42
C THR A 161 6.36 3.74 -18.10
N PRO A 162 5.10 4.13 -18.35
CA PRO A 162 4.76 5.46 -18.84
C PRO A 162 5.00 6.51 -17.75
N TRP A 163 5.22 7.75 -18.18
CA TRP A 163 5.31 8.91 -17.27
C TRP A 163 3.94 9.16 -16.60
N PRO A 164 3.89 9.63 -15.34
CA PRO A 164 4.99 10.07 -14.49
C PRO A 164 5.78 8.93 -13.83
N ARG A 165 7.03 9.20 -13.42
CA ARG A 165 7.91 8.25 -12.73
C ARG A 165 8.23 8.75 -11.34
N GLN A 166 8.08 7.89 -10.34
CA GLN A 166 8.36 8.22 -8.94
C GLN A 166 9.63 7.55 -8.46
N TYR A 167 10.46 8.29 -7.73
CA TYR A 167 11.70 7.82 -7.16
C TYR A 167 11.75 8.16 -5.69
N ARG A 168 12.48 7.34 -4.92
CA ARG A 168 12.77 7.63 -3.51
C ARG A 168 14.27 7.59 -3.26
N ALA A 169 14.77 8.56 -2.51
CA ALA A 169 16.18 8.69 -2.15
C ALA A 169 16.28 9.13 -0.68
N GLY A 170 16.49 8.18 0.24
CA GLY A 170 16.41 8.45 1.67
C GLY A 170 15.01 8.94 2.06
N GLU A 171 14.93 10.11 2.70
CA GLU A 171 13.67 10.75 3.10
C GLU A 171 13.03 11.61 1.99
N LEU A 172 13.62 11.61 0.79
CA LEU A 172 13.13 12.41 -0.34
C LEU A 172 12.28 11.56 -1.29
N ASN A 173 11.06 12.02 -1.56
CA ASN A 173 10.22 11.56 -2.65
C ASN A 173 10.41 12.48 -3.86
N ILE A 174 10.56 11.89 -5.04
CA ILE A 174 10.82 12.62 -6.28
C ILE A 174 9.85 12.13 -7.35
N SER A 175 8.95 13.00 -7.81
CA SER A 175 8.07 12.70 -8.94
C SER A 175 8.55 13.43 -10.18
N LEU A 176 8.89 12.68 -11.23
CA LEU A 176 9.26 13.25 -12.52
C LEU A 176 8.11 13.11 -13.51
N HIS A 177 7.71 14.23 -14.11
CA HIS A 177 6.68 14.34 -15.12
C HIS A 177 7.31 14.82 -16.43
N LEU A 178 6.83 14.30 -17.56
CA LEU A 178 7.28 14.69 -18.88
C LEU A 178 6.09 15.24 -19.68
N SER A 179 6.24 16.44 -20.23
CA SER A 179 5.22 17.12 -21.03
C SER A 179 5.84 17.76 -22.28
N ARG A 180 4.99 18.32 -23.16
CA ARG A 180 5.42 19.06 -24.35
C ARG A 180 5.09 20.54 -24.21
N SER A 181 6.02 21.40 -24.58
CA SER A 181 5.78 22.84 -24.70
C SER A 181 4.96 23.15 -25.96
N SER A 182 4.40 24.36 -26.03
CA SER A 182 3.78 24.96 -27.23
C SER A 182 4.63 24.84 -28.51
N ASN A 183 5.95 24.85 -28.37
CA ASN A 183 6.91 24.81 -29.49
C ASN A 183 7.27 23.37 -29.91
N GLY A 184 6.67 22.36 -29.27
CA GLY A 184 6.89 20.94 -29.57
C GLY A 184 8.03 20.27 -28.79
N ASP A 185 8.87 21.07 -28.11
CA ASP A 185 9.97 20.61 -27.26
C ASP A 185 9.47 19.85 -26.01
N MET A 186 10.25 18.87 -25.55
CA MET A 186 9.95 18.17 -24.31
C MET A 186 10.36 19.01 -23.09
N MET A 187 9.56 18.93 -22.04
CA MET A 187 9.77 19.59 -20.76
C MET A 187 9.66 18.54 -19.66
N MET A 188 10.64 18.50 -18.75
CA MET A 188 10.61 17.62 -17.59
C MET A 188 10.40 18.46 -16.33
N LEU A 189 9.35 18.14 -15.58
CA LEU A 189 9.05 18.72 -14.28
C LEU A 189 9.42 17.69 -13.21
N GLY A 190 10.29 18.04 -12.27
CA GLY A 190 10.54 17.25 -11.07
C GLY A 190 9.87 17.91 -9.87
N LEU A 191 9.24 17.10 -9.03
CA LEU A 191 8.62 17.51 -7.77
C LEU A 191 9.36 16.80 -6.64
N PHE A 192 9.93 17.54 -5.71
CA PHE A 192 10.66 17.04 -4.56
C PHE A 192 9.84 17.27 -3.30
N SER A 193 9.65 16.23 -2.49
CA SER A 193 8.97 16.33 -1.21
C SER A 193 9.61 15.43 -0.15
N CYS A 194 9.56 15.84 1.11
CA CYS A 194 10.03 15.02 2.22
C CYS A 194 8.96 14.00 2.62
N VAL A 195 9.38 12.85 3.14
CA VAL A 195 8.49 11.80 3.65
C VAL A 195 7.85 12.24 4.97
N ASN A 196 8.60 12.97 5.79
CA ASN A 196 8.11 13.55 7.03
C ASN A 196 7.51 14.94 6.76
N PRO A 197 6.24 15.19 7.12
CA PRO A 197 5.60 16.49 6.92
C PRO A 197 6.16 17.61 7.82
N ASP A 198 6.90 17.23 8.87
CA ASP A 198 7.55 18.16 9.81
C ASP A 198 8.93 18.64 9.30
N GLU A 199 9.48 18.00 8.26
CA GLU A 199 10.70 18.46 7.58
C GLU A 199 10.32 19.47 6.48
N SER A 200 10.94 20.66 6.52
CA SER A 200 10.60 21.74 5.60
C SER A 200 11.24 21.54 4.22
N ILE A 201 10.40 21.60 3.18
CA ILE A 201 10.84 21.64 1.77
C ILE A 201 11.70 22.88 1.48
N GLU A 202 11.60 23.91 2.32
CA GLU A 202 12.41 25.13 2.28
C GLU A 202 13.93 24.85 2.30
N GLU A 203 14.37 23.75 2.92
CA GLU A 203 15.80 23.36 2.90
C GLU A 203 16.29 22.93 1.52
N LEU A 204 15.38 22.63 0.60
CA LEU A 204 15.68 22.24 -0.76
C LEU A 204 15.76 23.45 -1.71
N GLU A 205 15.22 24.61 -1.33
CA GLU A 205 15.22 25.80 -2.18
C GLU A 205 16.65 26.21 -2.56
N GLY A 206 16.87 26.48 -3.85
CA GLY A 206 18.17 26.89 -4.37
C GLY A 206 19.19 25.76 -4.51
N ILE A 207 18.81 24.51 -4.24
CA ILE A 207 19.65 23.34 -4.54
C ILE A 207 19.73 23.13 -6.05
N GLU A 208 20.94 22.90 -6.55
CA GLU A 208 21.16 22.67 -7.97
C GLU A 208 20.78 21.24 -8.38
N ALA A 209 19.98 21.14 -9.44
CA ALA A 209 19.59 19.91 -10.12
C ALA A 209 20.16 19.89 -11.54
N GLN A 210 20.88 18.82 -11.87
CA GLN A 210 21.69 18.71 -13.07
C GLN A 210 21.36 17.43 -13.84
N LEU A 211 21.10 17.57 -15.15
CA LEU A 211 20.94 16.43 -16.06
C LEU A 211 22.25 16.15 -16.78
N TYR A 212 22.66 14.89 -16.77
CA TYR A 212 23.82 14.38 -17.48
C TYR A 212 23.39 13.37 -18.54
N PRO A 213 23.89 13.46 -19.78
CA PRO A 213 23.64 12.43 -20.79
C PRO A 213 24.38 11.13 -20.41
N VAL A 214 23.73 9.99 -20.58
CA VAL A 214 24.37 8.67 -20.52
C VAL A 214 24.81 8.31 -21.93
N PHE A 215 26.10 8.42 -22.22
CA PHE A 215 26.67 7.91 -23.46
C PHE A 215 26.89 6.41 -23.32
N SER A 216 26.09 5.60 -24.03
CA SER A 216 26.45 4.21 -24.27
C SER A 216 27.71 4.19 -25.12
N ALA A 217 28.84 3.75 -24.55
CA ALA A 217 30.07 3.51 -25.29
C ALA A 217 29.88 2.32 -26.25
N GLN A 218 29.24 2.56 -27.38
CA GLN A 218 29.17 1.65 -28.52
C GLN A 218 29.21 2.44 -29.82
N GLN A 219 30.42 2.89 -30.17
CA GLN A 219 30.91 2.85 -31.54
C GLN A 219 32.34 2.33 -31.45
N GLN A 220 32.42 1.00 -31.47
CA GLN A 220 33.64 0.25 -31.69
C GLN A 220 33.93 0.35 -33.19
N ASP A 221 34.64 1.40 -33.58
CA ASP A 221 35.28 1.48 -34.88
C ASP A 221 36.67 0.85 -34.74
N ASP A 222 36.93 -0.11 -35.61
CA ASP A 222 38.19 -0.83 -35.77
C ASP A 222 39.38 0.14 -35.87
N SER A 223 40.31 0.07 -34.92
CA SER A 223 41.74 0.01 -35.23
C SER A 223 42.58 -0.22 -33.98
N ASP A 224 43.56 -1.08 -34.18
CA ASP A 224 44.51 -1.62 -33.22
C ASP A 224 45.26 -0.58 -32.37
N GLU A 225 45.68 -1.10 -31.22
CA GLU A 225 46.79 -0.67 -30.35
C GLU A 225 46.54 0.33 -29.21
N LYS A 226 46.83 -0.21 -28.00
CA LYS A 226 47.36 0.44 -26.79
C LYS A 226 46.36 1.05 -25.80
N MET A 227 46.12 0.24 -24.76
CA MET A 227 46.49 0.56 -23.37
C MET A 227 46.03 1.93 -22.86
N ALA A 228 44.81 1.98 -22.29
CA ALA A 228 44.54 2.74 -21.08
C ALA A 228 43.25 2.20 -20.44
N ILE A 229 43.34 1.73 -19.20
CA ILE A 229 42.20 1.66 -18.30
C ILE A 229 41.77 3.12 -18.08
N PRO A 230 40.54 3.56 -18.44
CA PRO A 230 40.13 4.90 -18.11
C PRO A 230 39.97 4.98 -16.59
N ALA A 231 40.88 5.74 -15.98
CA ALA A 231 40.77 6.14 -14.59
C ALA A 231 39.44 6.87 -14.36
N GLN A 232 38.82 6.56 -13.23
CA GLN A 232 37.72 7.32 -12.65
C GLN A 232 38.00 8.83 -12.75
N GLY A 233 37.06 9.63 -13.29
CA GLY A 233 37.01 11.06 -12.95
C GLY A 233 36.83 12.12 -14.03
N GLU A 234 36.53 11.81 -15.29
CA GLU A 234 35.98 12.85 -16.18
C GLU A 234 34.52 13.12 -15.78
N ARG A 235 34.31 14.09 -14.87
CA ARG A 235 32.99 14.66 -14.60
C ARG A 235 32.48 15.26 -15.91
N GLN A 236 31.67 14.50 -16.65
CA GLN A 236 30.96 14.99 -17.82
C GLN A 236 30.22 16.29 -17.46
N LYS A 237 30.13 17.23 -18.40
CA LYS A 237 29.42 18.50 -18.17
C LYS A 237 27.91 18.25 -18.20
N PRO A 238 27.11 18.83 -17.28
CA PRO A 238 25.67 18.69 -17.35
C PRO A 238 25.15 19.32 -18.65
N ILE A 239 24.17 18.67 -19.28
CA ILE A 239 23.52 19.20 -20.49
C ILE A 239 22.56 20.35 -20.13
N ILE A 240 21.92 20.25 -18.96
CA ILE A 240 20.99 21.24 -18.44
C ILE A 240 21.14 21.25 -16.91
N SER A 241 21.23 22.44 -16.32
CA SER A 241 21.12 22.64 -14.88
C SER A 241 20.00 23.63 -14.55
N THR A 242 19.38 23.44 -13.40
CA THR A 242 18.33 24.31 -12.85
C THR A 242 18.37 24.24 -11.33
N TYR A 243 17.56 25.04 -10.66
CA TYR A 243 17.47 25.05 -9.20
C TYR A 243 16.07 24.63 -8.74
N ILE A 244 16.00 24.01 -7.56
CA ILE A 244 14.74 23.71 -6.89
C ILE A 244 14.14 25.05 -6.39
N ASP A 245 12.86 25.28 -6.69
CA ASP A 245 12.12 26.46 -6.21
C ASP A 245 11.63 26.30 -4.76
N ASP A 246 10.97 27.33 -4.23
CA ASP A 246 10.40 27.38 -2.88
C ASP A 246 9.29 26.34 -2.61
N LEU A 247 8.76 25.74 -3.68
CA LEU A 247 7.73 24.70 -3.64
C LEU A 247 8.31 23.30 -3.89
N GLY A 248 9.62 23.16 -4.04
CA GLY A 248 10.26 21.88 -4.31
C GLY A 248 10.20 21.45 -5.78
N ASN A 249 9.92 22.35 -6.73
CA ASN A 249 9.85 22.01 -8.15
C ASN A 249 11.16 22.30 -8.87
N VAL A 250 11.43 21.49 -9.90
CA VAL A 250 12.45 21.77 -10.91
C VAL A 250 11.87 21.64 -12.30
N VAL A 251 12.29 22.52 -13.19
CA VAL A 251 11.86 22.50 -14.58
C VAL A 251 13.07 22.46 -15.50
N PHE A 252 13.16 21.41 -16.30
CA PHE A 252 14.13 21.29 -17.39
C PHE A 252 13.42 21.52 -18.72
N LYS A 253 13.91 22.47 -19.51
CA LYS A 253 13.34 22.82 -20.82
C LYS A 253 14.36 23.55 -21.70
N PRO A 254 14.56 23.17 -22.97
CA PRO A 254 14.06 21.94 -23.63
C PRO A 254 14.90 20.71 -23.24
N VAL A 255 14.28 19.54 -23.07
CA VAL A 255 15.00 18.28 -22.81
C VAL A 255 15.04 17.42 -24.08
N PRO A 256 16.22 17.13 -24.66
CA PRO A 256 16.28 16.26 -25.83
C PRO A 256 15.87 14.80 -25.52
N VAL A 257 15.59 14.04 -26.57
CA VAL A 257 15.41 12.59 -26.48
C VAL A 257 16.76 11.94 -26.18
N GLY A 258 16.79 11.02 -25.22
CA GLY A 258 18.04 10.39 -24.81
C GLY A 258 17.93 9.66 -23.48
N SER A 259 19.06 9.10 -23.05
CA SER A 259 19.22 8.53 -21.71
C SER A 259 19.98 9.52 -20.85
N TYR A 260 19.50 9.72 -19.62
CA TYR A 260 20.03 10.72 -18.70
C TYR A 260 20.25 10.16 -17.30
N THR A 261 21.11 10.84 -16.55
CA THR A 261 21.25 10.73 -15.11
C THR A 261 20.90 12.09 -14.51
N LEU A 262 19.94 12.15 -13.59
CA LEU A 262 19.64 13.36 -12.82
C LEU A 262 20.46 13.34 -11.53
N VAL A 263 21.16 14.42 -11.23
CA VAL A 263 21.91 14.59 -9.98
C VAL A 263 21.41 15.83 -9.27
N VAL A 264 21.16 15.72 -7.97
CA VAL A 264 20.72 16.82 -7.09
C VAL A 264 21.70 16.92 -5.93
N GLN A 265 22.32 18.10 -5.76
CA GLN A 265 23.41 18.31 -4.80
C GLN A 265 22.87 18.80 -3.44
N LEU A 266 22.50 17.87 -2.56
CA LEU A 266 22.06 18.22 -1.20
C LEU A 266 23.25 18.67 -0.31
N PRO A 267 23.00 19.41 0.78
CA PRO A 267 24.09 19.93 1.64
C PRO A 267 25.03 18.87 2.22
N GLN A 268 24.54 17.65 2.45
CA GLN A 268 25.29 16.54 3.08
C GLN A 268 25.42 15.29 2.19
N SER A 269 24.76 15.27 1.03
CA SER A 269 24.63 14.10 0.17
C SER A 269 24.36 14.51 -1.28
N GLU A 270 24.56 13.61 -2.24
CA GLU A 270 24.05 13.80 -3.61
C GLU A 270 22.98 12.76 -3.90
N VAL A 271 21.87 13.18 -4.50
CA VAL A 271 20.82 12.27 -4.96
C VAL A 271 21.02 12.02 -6.44
N VAL A 272 21.08 10.76 -6.84
CA VAL A 272 21.35 10.37 -8.23
C VAL A 272 20.24 9.45 -8.74
N ILE A 273 19.55 9.88 -9.81
CA ILE A 273 18.59 9.06 -10.54
C ILE A 273 19.22 8.61 -11.85
N GLU A 274 19.51 7.32 -11.97
CA GLU A 274 20.16 6.74 -13.15
C GLU A 274 19.13 6.17 -14.14
N GLY A 275 19.51 6.05 -15.41
CA GLY A 275 18.71 5.35 -16.42
C GLY A 275 17.43 6.07 -16.86
N LEU A 276 17.37 7.41 -16.73
CA LEU A 276 16.24 8.21 -17.20
C LEU A 276 16.16 8.20 -18.72
N LYS A 277 15.34 7.33 -19.29
CA LYS A 277 15.02 7.33 -20.73
C LYS A 277 13.90 8.31 -21.04
N ILE A 278 14.19 9.28 -21.90
CA ILE A 278 13.24 10.25 -22.47
C ILE A 278 13.10 9.92 -23.95
N GLU A 279 11.90 9.50 -24.35
CA GLU A 279 11.57 9.06 -25.70
C GLU A 279 10.45 9.95 -26.28
N ARG A 280 10.43 10.13 -27.60
CA ARG A 280 9.26 10.72 -28.29
C ARG A 280 8.20 9.64 -28.39
N ASN A 281 7.17 9.77 -27.56
CA ASN A 281 5.96 8.95 -27.67
C ASN A 281 5.16 9.32 -28.93
#